data_AF-A0A0W0XN36-F1
#
_entry.id   AF-A0A0W0XN36-F1
#
_cell.length_a   1.000
_cell.length_b   1.000
_cell.length_c   1.000
_cell.angle_alpha   90.00
_cell.angle_beta   90.00
_cell.angle_gamma   90.00
#
_symmetry.space_group_name_H-M   'P 1'
#
loop_
_entity.id
_entity.type
_entity.pdbx_description
1 polymer ?
#
loop_
_entity_poly.entity_id
_entity_poly.type
_entity_poly.pdbx_seq_one_letter_code
_entity_poly.pdbx_strand_id
1 'polypeptide(L)'
;MAGSGADAAPYFRIFNPVLQGEKFDPEGEYVRRWLPELGGLDKQWIHQPWNAPALKRPKDYPEPLVEHNAARVRALARYSQLNA
;
A
#
# COMPACT_ATOMS: atom_id res chain seq x y z
N MET A 1 6.16 -9.21 6.56
CA MET A 1 6.76 -10.06 7.61
C MET A 1 5.71 -11.09 7.98
N ALA A 2 5.97 -12.37 7.77
CA ALA A 2 5.05 -13.45 8.15
C ALA A 2 5.13 -13.61 9.67
N GLY A 3 3.99 -13.60 10.37
CA GLY A 3 3.89 -13.42 11.82
C GLY A 3 4.48 -14.54 12.70
N SER A 4 5.75 -14.89 12.52
CA SER A 4 6.48 -15.87 13.34
C SER A 4 7.41 -15.13 14.31
N GLY A 5 7.18 -15.28 15.60
CA GLY A 5 7.96 -14.67 16.69
C GLY A 5 7.06 -14.07 17.77
N ALA A 6 7.53 -14.02 19.02
CA ALA A 6 6.76 -13.49 20.16
C ALA A 6 6.32 -12.02 19.98
N ASP A 7 7.10 -11.24 19.23
CA ASP A 7 6.83 -9.82 18.92
C ASP A 7 6.21 -9.60 17.54
N ALA A 8 5.74 -10.66 16.88
CA ALA A 8 5.18 -10.52 15.56
C ALA A 8 3.82 -9.79 15.61
N ALA A 9 3.65 -8.79 14.74
CA ALA A 9 2.35 -8.16 14.58
C ALA A 9 1.32 -9.26 14.24
N PRO A 10 0.17 -9.31 14.94
CA PRO A 10 -0.78 -10.39 14.74
C PRO A 10 -1.23 -10.49 13.28
N TYR A 11 -1.42 -11.71 12.76
CA TYR A 11 -1.76 -11.95 11.34
C TYR A 11 -3.02 -11.21 10.85
N PHE A 12 -3.95 -10.90 11.76
CA PHE A 12 -5.14 -10.11 11.44
C PHE A 12 -4.86 -8.61 11.25
N ARG A 13 -3.66 -8.12 11.59
CA ARG A 13 -3.25 -6.74 11.43
C ARG A 13 -2.72 -6.52 10.01
N ILE A 14 -3.65 -6.23 9.10
CA ILE A 14 -3.36 -5.86 7.72
C ILE A 14 -3.36 -4.34 7.62
N PHE A 15 -2.17 -3.76 7.41
CA PHE A 15 -2.00 -2.31 7.27
C PHE A 15 -2.29 -1.85 5.85
N ASN A 16 -2.90 -0.67 5.71
CA ASN A 16 -3.08 -0.01 4.42
C ASN A 16 -1.74 0.61 3.97
N PRO A 17 -1.16 0.17 2.83
CA PRO A 17 0.11 0.71 2.32
C PRO A 17 0.09 2.23 2.14
N VAL A 18 -1.05 2.80 1.72
CA VAL A 18 -1.21 4.26 1.53
C VAL A 18 -1.01 4.99 2.85
N LEU A 19 -1.72 4.56 3.91
CA LEU A 19 -1.62 5.17 5.24
C LEU A 19 -0.23 4.99 5.87
N GLN A 20 0.47 3.90 5.55
CA GLN A 20 1.86 3.72 6.00
C GLN A 20 2.80 4.67 5.26
N GLY A 21 2.63 4.83 3.94
CA GLY A 21 3.37 5.80 3.14
C GLY A 21 3.17 7.22 3.65
N GLU A 22 1.92 7.65 3.83
CA GLU A 22 1.61 8.99 4.37
C GLU A 22 2.20 9.22 5.77
N LYS A 23 2.28 8.18 6.59
CA LYS A 23 2.84 8.27 7.96
C LYS A 23 4.37 8.36 7.97
N PHE A 24 5.05 7.57 7.14
CA PHE A 24 6.51 7.40 7.21
C PHE A 24 7.28 8.14 6.11
N ASP A 25 6.60 8.56 5.05
CA ASP A 25 7.12 9.37 3.96
C ASP A 25 6.09 10.47 3.60
N PRO A 26 5.77 11.39 4.54
CA PRO A 26 4.65 12.34 4.37
C PRO A 26 4.81 13.27 3.16
N GLU A 27 6.06 13.58 2.79
CA GLU A 27 6.32 14.40 1.61
C GLU A 27 6.50 13.56 0.33
N GLY A 28 6.70 12.25 0.43
CA GLY A 28 6.91 11.37 -0.73
C GLY A 28 8.35 11.36 -1.24
N GLU A 29 9.33 11.82 -0.46
CA GLU A 29 10.73 11.93 -0.89
C GLU A 29 11.36 10.57 -1.14
N TYR A 30 11.05 9.58 -0.29
CA TYR A 30 11.54 8.23 -0.46
C TYR A 30 10.98 7.63 -1.75
N VAL A 31 9.66 7.73 -1.96
CA VAL A 31 9.01 7.24 -3.18
C VAL A 31 9.61 7.90 -4.43
N ARG A 32 9.75 9.24 -4.47
CA ARG A 32 10.32 9.93 -5.63
C ARG A 32 11.76 9.56 -5.93
N ARG A 33 12.55 9.25 -4.90
CA ARG A 33 13.95 8.82 -5.07
C ARG A 33 14.06 7.46 -5.76
N TRP A 34 13.18 6.53 -5.39
CA TRP A 34 13.28 5.13 -5.82
C TRP A 34 12.35 4.78 -6.99
N LEU A 35 11.30 5.56 -7.21
CA LEU A 35 10.32 5.43 -8.29
C LEU A 35 10.27 6.77 -9.05
N PRO A 36 11.28 7.09 -9.86
CA PRO A 36 11.39 8.38 -10.54
C PRO A 36 10.23 8.67 -11.50
N GLU A 37 9.56 7.65 -12.03
CA GLU A 37 8.32 7.76 -12.82
C GLU A 37 7.16 8.41 -12.04
N LEU A 38 7.22 8.38 -10.70
CA LEU A 38 6.29 9.07 -9.80
C LEU A 38 6.78 10.47 -9.39
N GLY A 39 7.97 10.87 -9.81
CA GLY A 39 8.65 12.10 -9.40
C GLY A 39 7.82 13.38 -9.57
N GLY A 40 7.00 13.43 -10.62
CA GLY A 40 6.15 14.58 -10.96
C GLY A 40 4.82 14.65 -10.21
N LEU A 41 4.50 13.68 -9.35
CA LEU A 41 3.25 13.66 -8.61
C LEU A 41 3.31 14.57 -7.37
N ASP A 42 2.21 15.30 -7.16
CA ASP A 42 1.97 16.04 -5.92
C ASP A 42 1.93 15.05 -4.74
N LYS A 43 2.36 15.49 -3.54
CA LYS A 43 2.43 14.62 -2.35
C LYS A 43 1.11 13.94 -1.97
N GLN A 44 -0.03 14.56 -2.25
CA GLN A 44 -1.36 13.98 -2.01
C GLN A 44 -1.66 12.73 -2.86
N TRP A 45 -0.93 12.53 -3.95
CA TRP A 45 -1.10 11.41 -4.88
C TRP A 45 0.07 10.43 -4.87
N ILE A 46 1.21 10.79 -4.27
CA ILE A 46 2.45 10.00 -4.38
C ILE A 46 2.30 8.56 -3.84
N HIS A 47 1.47 8.37 -2.81
CA HIS A 47 1.17 7.06 -2.21
C HIS A 47 -0.06 6.37 -2.80
N GLN A 48 -0.77 7.03 -3.71
CA GLN A 48 -1.99 6.54 -4.37
C GLN A 48 -2.11 7.09 -5.81
N PRO A 49 -1.13 6.81 -6.69
CA PRO A 49 -1.03 7.42 -8.02
C PRO A 49 -2.24 7.16 -8.91
N TRP A 50 -2.93 6.03 -8.74
CA TRP A 50 -4.16 5.68 -9.47
C TRP A 50 -5.32 6.66 -9.22
N ASN A 51 -5.33 7.34 -8.08
CA ASN A 51 -6.34 8.36 -7.75
C ASN A 51 -6.01 9.75 -8.33
N ALA A 52 -4.82 9.94 -8.93
CA ALA A 52 -4.44 11.22 -9.50
C ALA A 52 -5.28 11.59 -10.74
N PRO A 53 -5.44 12.89 -11.03
CA PRO A 53 -6.05 13.34 -12.28
C PRO A 53 -5.39 12.68 -13.48
N ALA A 54 -6.18 12.31 -14.50
CA ALA A 54 -5.69 11.56 -15.67
C ALA A 54 -4.47 12.21 -16.36
N LEU A 55 -4.39 13.54 -16.35
CA LEU A 55 -3.27 14.30 -16.91
C LEU A 55 -1.95 14.13 -16.14
N LYS A 56 -2.02 13.86 -14.83
CA LYS A 56 -0.86 13.68 -13.95
C LYS A 56 -0.52 12.21 -13.71
N ARG A 57 -1.38 11.27 -14.12
CA ARG A 57 -1.15 9.84 -13.91
C ARG A 57 0.09 9.37 -14.68
N PRO A 58 1.02 8.66 -14.04
CA PRO A 58 2.16 8.08 -14.74
C PRO A 58 1.68 7.02 -15.72
N LYS A 59 2.22 7.00 -16.94
CA LYS A 59 1.84 6.02 -17.97
C LYS A 59 2.42 4.64 -17.70
N ASP A 60 3.61 4.59 -17.10
CA ASP A 60 4.38 3.37 -16.91
C ASP A 60 4.23 2.79 -15.48
N TYR A 61 3.34 3.37 -14.67
CA TYR A 61 3.07 2.88 -13.32
C TYR A 61 1.74 2.12 -13.28
N PRO A 62 1.71 0.88 -12.77
CA PRO A 62 0.53 0.04 -12.85
C PRO A 62 -0.57 0.49 -11.87
N GLU A 63 -1.79 0.12 -12.20
CA GLU A 63 -2.92 0.13 -11.27
C GLU A 63 -2.67 -0.86 -10.11
N PRO A 64 -3.29 -0.68 -8.93
CA PRO A 64 -3.22 -1.64 -7.85
C PRO A 64 -3.60 -3.05 -8.31
N LEU A 65 -2.71 -4.02 -8.09
CA LEU A 65 -2.95 -5.42 -8.46
C LEU A 65 -4.17 -6.03 -7.75
N VAL A 66 -4.47 -5.55 -6.55
CA VAL A 66 -5.62 -5.96 -5.73
C VAL A 66 -6.21 -4.76 -5.03
N GLU A 67 -7.53 -4.75 -4.88
CA GLU A 67 -8.21 -3.79 -4.00
C GLU A 67 -7.96 -4.17 -2.53
N HIS A 68 -7.58 -3.19 -1.71
CA HIS A 68 -7.06 -3.44 -0.36
C HIS A 68 -8.11 -4.05 0.58
N ASN A 69 -9.36 -3.57 0.55
CA ASN A 69 -10.42 -4.11 1.41
C ASN A 69 -10.77 -5.56 1.02
N ALA A 70 -10.88 -5.85 -0.27
CA ALA A 70 -11.12 -7.20 -0.78
C ALA A 70 -9.97 -8.15 -0.39
N ALA A 71 -8.72 -7.69 -0.52
CA ALA A 71 -7.56 -8.44 -0.08
C ALA A 71 -7.56 -8.69 1.44
N ARG A 72 -7.93 -7.68 2.24
CA ARG A 72 -8.08 -7.78 3.70
C ARG A 72 -9.13 -8.83 4.08
N VAL A 73 -10.31 -8.77 3.48
CA VAL A 73 -11.40 -9.73 3.73
C VAL A 73 -10.94 -11.15 3.39
N ARG A 74 -10.31 -11.35 2.23
CA ARG A 74 -9.80 -12.66 1.81
C ARG A 74 -8.75 -13.21 2.76
N ALA A 75 -7.83 -12.38 3.24
CA ALA A 75 -6.79 -12.78 4.18
C ALA A 75 -7.37 -13.18 5.55
N LEU A 76 -8.34 -12.41 6.08
CA LEU A 76 -9.01 -12.73 7.34
C LEU A 76 -9.86 -14.00 7.25
N ALA A 77 -10.56 -14.20 6.14
CA ALA A 77 -11.33 -15.43 5.89
C ALA A 77 -10.42 -16.67 5.90
N ARG A 78 -9.24 -16.59 5.26
CA ARG A 78 -8.27 -17.69 5.26
C ARG A 78 -7.67 -17.92 6.64
N TYR A 79 -7.36 -16.86 7.39
CA TYR A 79 -6.87 -16.98 8.76
C TYR A 79 -7.90 -17.65 9.68
N SER A 80 -9.19 -17.35 9.52
CA SER A 80 -10.26 -18.02 10.28
C SER A 80 -10.32 -19.53 10.00
N GLN A 81 -10.04 -19.97 8.77
CA GLN A 81 -10.03 -21.39 8.40
C GLN A 81 -8.84 -22.16 8.98
N LEU A 82 -7.73 -21.48 9.28
CA LEU A 82 -6.53 -22.10 9.87
C LEU A 82 -6.64 -22.28 11.40
N ASN A 83 -7.58 -21.58 12.03
CA ASN A 83 -7.80 -21.61 13.48
C ASN A 83 -9.10 -22.36 13.86
N ALA A 84 -9.76 -23.02 12.89
CA ALA A 84 -10.90 -23.90 13.09
C ALA A 84 -10.44 -25.36 13.07
#